data_AF-A0A918VDF9-F1
#
_entry.id   AF-A0A918VDF9-F1
#
_cell.length_a   1.000
_cell.length_b   1.000
_cell.length_c   1.000
_cell.angle_alpha   90.00
_cell.angle_beta   90.00
_cell.angle_gamma   90.00
#
_symmetry.space_group_name_H-M   'P 1'
#
loop_
_entity.id
_entity.type
_entity.pdbx_description
1 polymer ?
#
loop_
_entity_poly.entity_id
_entity_poly.type
_entity_poly.pdbx_seq_one_letter_code
_entity_poly.pdbx_strand_id
1 'polypeptide(L)'
;MLEQLADEVKPALPESAQHLDFLLAAPFRYGHKQASRFRQAHERPGIFYSAETEATAIAEAAYWRLRFYSRSPGFAPPNATVEHSSFYVKVACDRALDLTVQPFAAQEASWTDPVDYLACQKLASAAREVQTALIRTTSVRDPQRGCNVVILEPSAFAERAPHIKQTWHFRYQDGRLLALSAFPSSAHFEFTAAGFGL
;
A
#
# COMPACT_ATOMS: atom_id res chain seq x y z
N MET A 1 0.97 -22.06 -22.06
CA MET A 1 1.62 -21.58 -23.32
C MET A 1 0.88 -20.36 -23.91
N LEU A 2 0.70 -19.33 -23.07
CA LEU A 2 0.28 -17.95 -23.39
C LEU A 2 0.76 -17.05 -22.24
N GLU A 3 0.69 -17.58 -21.01
CA GLU A 3 1.35 -17.07 -19.80
C GLU A 3 2.87 -16.94 -19.95
N GLN A 4 3.54 -17.94 -20.57
CA GLN A 4 4.98 -17.89 -20.86
C GLN A 4 5.35 -16.80 -21.87
N LEU A 5 4.54 -16.59 -22.92
CA LEU A 5 4.73 -15.50 -23.89
C LEU A 5 4.42 -14.13 -23.27
N ALA A 6 3.48 -14.08 -22.32
CA ALA A 6 3.21 -12.87 -21.54
C ALA A 6 4.32 -12.58 -20.52
N ASP A 7 5.01 -13.59 -20.00
CA ASP A 7 6.19 -13.44 -19.13
C ASP A 7 7.42 -12.93 -19.88
N GLU A 8 7.62 -13.31 -21.14
CA GLU A 8 8.76 -12.89 -21.98
C GLU A 8 8.81 -11.38 -22.27
N VAL A 9 7.68 -10.67 -22.16
CA VAL A 9 7.60 -9.21 -22.39
C VAL A 9 7.62 -8.42 -21.06
N LYS A 10 7.63 -9.10 -19.91
CA LYS A 10 7.67 -8.42 -18.60
C LYS A 10 9.07 -7.87 -18.36
N PRO A 11 9.21 -6.64 -17.84
CA PRO A 11 10.49 -6.16 -17.35
C PRO A 11 11.07 -7.16 -16.35
N ALA A 12 12.39 -7.37 -16.43
CA ALA A 12 13.09 -8.23 -15.50
C ALA A 12 12.85 -7.73 -14.06
N LEU A 13 12.62 -8.67 -13.15
CA LEU A 13 12.64 -8.37 -11.72
C LEU A 13 14.06 -7.97 -11.31
N PRO A 14 14.23 -7.01 -10.39
CA PRO A 14 15.49 -6.82 -9.70
C PRO A 14 15.99 -8.15 -9.14
N GLU A 15 17.29 -8.41 -9.21
CA GLU A 15 17.90 -9.65 -8.72
C GLU A 15 17.49 -9.96 -7.27
N SER A 16 17.44 -8.90 -6.44
CA SER A 16 17.00 -8.96 -5.04
C SER A 16 15.53 -9.38 -4.84
N ALA A 17 14.69 -9.35 -5.88
CA ALA A 17 13.28 -9.73 -5.80
C ALA A 17 12.96 -11.09 -6.46
N GLN A 18 13.90 -11.68 -7.22
CA GLN A 18 13.62 -12.88 -8.03
C GLN A 18 13.32 -14.14 -7.21
N HIS A 19 13.82 -14.19 -5.97
CA HIS A 19 13.65 -15.33 -5.07
C HIS A 19 12.38 -15.22 -4.18
N LEU A 20 11.63 -14.13 -4.31
CA LEU A 20 10.42 -13.87 -3.52
C LEU A 20 9.17 -14.42 -4.22
N ASP A 21 8.16 -14.74 -3.43
CA ASP A 21 6.82 -15.03 -3.91
C ASP A 21 6.27 -13.86 -4.76
N PHE A 22 5.44 -14.17 -5.75
CA PHE A 22 4.93 -13.19 -6.70
C PHE A 22 4.16 -12.05 -6.01
N LEU A 23 3.48 -12.29 -4.88
CA LEU A 23 2.78 -11.26 -4.11
C LEU A 23 3.73 -10.20 -3.57
N LEU A 24 4.97 -10.58 -3.23
CA LEU A 24 6.01 -9.69 -2.71
C LEU A 24 6.83 -9.08 -3.85
N ALA A 25 7.14 -9.86 -4.89
CA ALA A 25 8.00 -9.42 -6.00
C ALA A 25 7.30 -8.46 -6.98
N ALA A 26 6.00 -8.65 -7.25
CA ALA A 26 5.30 -7.94 -8.32
C ALA A 26 5.37 -6.40 -8.21
N PRO A 27 5.27 -5.78 -7.02
CA PRO A 27 5.36 -4.33 -6.89
C PRO A 27 6.71 -3.73 -7.29
N PHE A 28 7.79 -4.51 -7.33
CA PHE A 28 9.12 -4.03 -7.75
C PHE A 28 9.37 -4.16 -9.25
N ARG A 29 8.59 -5.02 -9.94
CA ARG A 29 8.77 -5.33 -11.37
C ARG A 29 8.48 -4.15 -12.28
N TYR A 30 7.47 -3.35 -11.94
CA TYR A 30 6.95 -2.30 -12.81
C TYR A 30 7.06 -0.93 -12.17
N GLY A 31 7.55 0.05 -12.92
CA GLY A 31 7.24 1.45 -12.62
C GLY A 31 5.78 1.73 -12.98
N HIS A 32 5.03 2.46 -12.16
CA HIS A 32 3.67 2.86 -12.51
C HIS A 32 3.67 4.26 -13.13
N LYS A 33 2.80 4.46 -14.13
CA LYS A 33 2.63 5.76 -14.82
C LYS A 33 2.23 6.88 -13.88
N GLN A 34 1.41 6.59 -12.88
CA GLN A 34 0.99 7.57 -11.88
C GLN A 34 1.99 7.62 -10.73
N ALA A 35 2.22 8.81 -10.18
CA ALA A 35 2.96 8.97 -8.93
C ALA A 35 2.13 8.50 -7.73
N SER A 36 2.80 8.17 -6.63
CA SER A 36 2.18 7.92 -5.32
C SER A 36 2.87 8.74 -4.23
N ARG A 37 2.48 8.57 -2.96
CA ARG A 37 3.03 9.38 -1.86
C ARG A 37 4.56 9.33 -1.80
N PHE A 38 5.15 8.15 -1.92
CA PHE A 38 6.61 7.96 -1.83
C PHE A 38 7.23 7.48 -3.15
N ARG A 39 6.55 7.64 -4.30
CA ARG A 39 7.09 7.23 -5.60
C ARG A 39 6.78 8.27 -6.67
N GLN A 40 7.78 8.65 -7.45
CA GLN A 40 7.55 9.49 -8.63
C GLN A 40 6.89 8.69 -9.76
N ALA A 41 6.27 9.40 -10.71
CA ALA A 41 5.75 8.78 -11.91
C ALA A 41 6.88 8.09 -12.68
N HIS A 42 6.65 6.88 -13.18
CA HIS A 42 7.60 6.07 -13.95
C HIS A 42 8.91 5.65 -13.24
N GLU A 43 9.09 5.99 -11.96
CA GLU A 43 10.25 5.62 -11.15
C GLU A 43 10.41 4.10 -11.02
N ARG A 44 11.66 3.62 -11.06
CA ARG A 44 12.06 2.22 -10.91
C ARG A 44 13.28 2.11 -9.98
N PRO A 45 13.43 1.01 -9.22
CA PRO A 45 12.46 -0.08 -9.05
C PRO A 45 11.18 0.41 -8.37
N GLY A 46 10.11 -0.38 -8.46
CA GLY A 46 8.84 -0.05 -7.82
C GLY A 46 8.93 -0.08 -6.28
N ILE A 47 7.79 0.10 -5.62
CA ILE A 47 7.69 0.20 -4.16
C ILE A 47 6.56 -0.71 -3.68
N PHE A 48 6.80 -1.41 -2.59
CA PHE A 48 5.76 -2.21 -1.93
C PHE A 48 5.16 -1.42 -0.76
N TYR A 49 3.85 -1.19 -0.80
CA TYR A 49 3.11 -0.51 0.26
C TYR A 49 2.41 -1.53 1.14
N SER A 50 2.61 -1.41 2.45
CA SER A 50 1.93 -2.19 3.47
C SER A 50 1.63 -1.35 4.70
N ALA A 51 1.02 -1.99 5.71
CA ALA A 51 0.81 -1.40 7.02
C ALA A 51 1.18 -2.39 8.13
N GLU A 52 1.50 -1.85 9.31
CA GLU A 52 1.84 -2.66 10.49
C GLU A 52 0.64 -3.43 11.04
N THR A 53 -0.57 -2.92 10.79
CA THR A 53 -1.81 -3.57 11.19
C THR A 53 -2.71 -3.81 9.99
N GLU A 54 -3.50 -4.87 10.09
CA GLU A 54 -4.51 -5.19 9.09
C GLU A 54 -5.60 -4.12 8.99
N ALA A 55 -5.99 -3.50 10.12
CA ALA A 55 -6.98 -2.43 10.15
C ALA A 55 -6.53 -1.21 9.31
N THR A 56 -5.27 -0.81 9.46
CA THR A 56 -4.66 0.27 8.68
C THR A 56 -4.63 -0.07 7.18
N ALA A 57 -4.25 -1.30 6.81
CA ALA A 57 -4.24 -1.74 5.42
C ALA A 57 -5.66 -1.75 4.80
N ILE A 58 -6.67 -2.12 5.58
CA ILE A 58 -8.09 -2.08 5.17
C ILE A 58 -8.56 -0.64 4.97
N ALA A 59 -8.21 0.29 5.86
CA ALA A 59 -8.54 1.71 5.72
C ALA A 59 -7.92 2.31 4.45
N GLU A 60 -6.65 1.98 4.15
CA GLU A 60 -5.97 2.36 2.92
C GLU A 60 -6.68 1.83 1.67
N ALA A 61 -7.04 0.53 1.66
CA ALA A 61 -7.77 -0.08 0.55
C ALA A 61 -9.17 0.55 0.36
N ALA A 62 -9.87 0.81 1.46
CA ALA A 62 -11.18 1.45 1.47
C ALA A 62 -11.13 2.88 0.90
N TYR A 63 -10.12 3.66 1.28
CA TYR A 63 -9.91 5.02 0.79
C TYR A 63 -9.81 5.05 -0.73
N TRP A 64 -8.97 4.22 -1.33
CA TRP A 64 -8.78 4.24 -2.78
C TRP A 64 -10.03 3.83 -3.54
N ARG A 65 -10.81 2.90 -2.97
CA ARG A 65 -12.08 2.45 -3.57
C ARG A 65 -13.15 3.54 -3.51
N LEU A 66 -13.32 4.20 -2.36
CA LEU A 66 -14.25 5.33 -2.22
C LEU A 66 -13.81 6.54 -3.04
N ARG A 67 -12.51 6.81 -3.13
CA ARG A 67 -11.96 7.86 -3.99
C ARG A 67 -12.30 7.59 -5.46
N PHE A 68 -12.13 6.36 -5.92
CA PHE A 68 -12.51 5.97 -7.28
C PHE A 68 -14.01 6.22 -7.54
N TYR A 69 -14.89 5.85 -6.60
CA TYR A 69 -16.34 6.11 -6.73
C TYR A 69 -16.66 7.61 -6.76
N SER A 70 -16.09 8.40 -5.84
CA SER A 70 -16.33 9.86 -5.76
C SER A 70 -15.86 10.62 -7.01
N ARG A 71 -14.85 10.10 -7.72
CA ARG A 71 -14.23 10.76 -8.88
C ARG A 71 -14.74 10.24 -10.23
N SER A 72 -15.78 9.42 -10.24
CA SER A 72 -16.35 8.82 -11.45
C SER A 72 -17.80 9.30 -11.68
N PRO A 73 -18.02 10.47 -12.30
CA PRO A 73 -19.37 10.96 -12.60
C PRO A 73 -20.18 9.95 -13.40
N GLY A 74 -21.44 9.71 -12.98
CA GLY A 74 -22.34 8.74 -13.63
C GLY A 74 -22.03 7.26 -13.35
N PHE A 75 -20.97 6.97 -12.60
CA PHE A 75 -20.69 5.61 -12.14
C PHE A 75 -21.57 5.28 -10.93
N ALA A 76 -22.44 4.28 -11.07
CA ALA A 76 -23.12 3.68 -9.94
C ALA A 76 -22.18 2.63 -9.31
N PRO A 77 -21.75 2.80 -8.04
CA PRO A 77 -20.93 1.80 -7.39
C PRO A 77 -21.62 0.44 -7.39
N PRO A 78 -20.89 -0.64 -7.72
CA PRO A 78 -21.47 -1.97 -7.70
C PRO A 78 -21.87 -2.33 -6.26
N ASN A 79 -23.06 -2.90 -6.10
CA ASN A 79 -23.51 -3.49 -4.85
C ASN A 79 -22.91 -4.89 -4.61
N ALA A 80 -22.18 -5.42 -5.60
CA ALA A 80 -21.52 -6.71 -5.52
C ALA A 80 -20.38 -6.69 -4.49
N THR A 81 -20.31 -7.75 -3.71
CA THR A 81 -19.20 -8.01 -2.81
C THR A 81 -17.93 -8.26 -3.63
N VAL A 82 -16.84 -7.61 -3.24
CA VAL A 82 -15.50 -7.90 -3.76
C VAL A 82 -14.66 -8.53 -2.66
N GLU A 83 -14.06 -9.68 -2.97
CA GLU A 83 -13.20 -10.40 -2.05
C GLU A 83 -11.76 -9.87 -2.13
N HIS A 84 -11.15 -9.70 -0.96
CA HIS A 84 -9.76 -9.34 -0.79
C HIS A 84 -9.12 -10.29 0.22
N SER A 85 -7.95 -10.83 -0.10
CA SER A 85 -7.16 -11.60 0.86
C SER A 85 -6.15 -10.69 1.55
N SER A 86 -6.17 -10.69 2.87
CA SER A 86 -5.11 -10.12 3.68
C SER A 86 -3.99 -11.14 3.86
N PHE A 87 -2.76 -10.66 3.88
CA PHE A 87 -1.58 -11.46 4.19
C PHE A 87 -0.59 -10.61 4.97
N TYR A 88 0.33 -11.27 5.65
CA TYR A 88 1.43 -10.62 6.34
C TYR A 88 2.76 -11.29 5.99
N VAL A 89 3.86 -10.58 6.18
CA VAL A 89 5.20 -11.08 5.97
C VAL A 89 6.12 -10.37 6.93
N LYS A 90 7.11 -11.08 7.48
CA LYS A 90 8.12 -10.45 8.31
C LYS A 90 9.06 -9.58 7.48
N VAL A 91 9.34 -8.38 7.97
CA VAL A 91 10.36 -7.49 7.43
C VAL A 91 11.48 -7.28 8.45
N ALA A 92 12.71 -7.13 7.97
CA ALA A 92 13.88 -6.82 8.77
C ALA A 92 14.89 -6.06 7.91
N CYS A 93 15.49 -5.01 8.46
CA CYS A 93 16.52 -4.24 7.77
C CYS A 93 17.38 -3.44 8.76
N ASP A 94 18.60 -3.13 8.34
CA ASP A 94 19.52 -2.30 9.13
C ASP A 94 19.29 -0.80 8.93
N ARG A 95 18.70 -0.42 7.79
CA ARG A 95 18.49 0.99 7.40
C ARG A 95 17.02 1.26 7.10
N ALA A 96 16.37 1.94 8.04
CA ALA A 96 15.00 2.40 7.92
C ALA A 96 14.90 3.90 8.26
N LEU A 97 13.95 4.58 7.64
CA LEU A 97 13.51 5.90 8.10
C LEU A 97 12.18 5.76 8.82
N ASP A 98 12.11 6.20 10.07
CA ASP A 98 10.85 6.32 10.80
C ASP A 98 10.43 7.79 10.87
N LEU A 99 9.36 8.13 10.16
CA LEU A 99 8.85 9.50 10.09
C LEU A 99 8.04 9.91 11.33
N THR A 100 7.77 8.97 12.23
CA THR A 100 7.01 9.19 13.46
C THR A 100 7.89 9.58 14.65
N VAL A 101 9.22 9.62 14.46
CA VAL A 101 10.19 10.00 15.49
C VAL A 101 11.01 11.21 15.07
N GLN A 102 11.64 11.89 16.03
CA GLN A 102 12.51 13.04 15.74
C GLN A 102 13.73 12.61 14.90
N PRO A 103 14.22 13.46 13.97
CA PRO A 103 13.75 14.82 13.68
C PRO A 103 12.54 14.87 12.74
N PHE A 104 12.14 13.76 12.12
CA PHE A 104 11.08 13.74 11.11
C PHE A 104 9.69 14.06 11.67
N ALA A 105 9.41 13.68 12.91
CA ALA A 105 8.17 13.99 13.59
C ALA A 105 7.90 15.50 13.70
N ALA A 106 8.94 16.34 13.75
CA ALA A 106 8.78 17.80 13.72
C ALA A 106 8.21 18.32 12.38
N GLN A 107 8.25 17.51 11.33
CA GLN A 107 7.79 17.82 9.97
C GLN A 107 6.59 16.96 9.55
N GLU A 108 5.82 16.44 10.52
CA GLU A 108 4.67 15.56 10.31
C GLU A 108 3.71 16.07 9.23
N ALA A 109 3.44 17.38 9.19
CA ALA A 109 2.57 18.00 8.18
C ALA A 109 3.07 17.75 6.74
N SER A 110 4.38 17.79 6.51
CA SER A 110 5.00 17.51 5.20
C SER A 110 4.83 16.05 4.77
N TRP A 111 4.74 15.13 5.74
CA TRP A 111 4.59 13.70 5.46
C TRP A 111 3.13 13.28 5.29
N THR A 112 2.21 14.09 5.81
CA THR A 112 0.78 13.79 5.91
C THR A 112 -0.12 14.64 5.01
N ASP A 113 0.45 15.55 4.20
CA ASP A 113 -0.32 16.35 3.25
C ASP A 113 -1.18 15.45 2.32
N PRO A 114 -2.50 15.63 2.23
CA PRO A 114 -3.39 14.73 1.50
C PRO A 114 -3.30 14.85 -0.03
N VAL A 115 -2.71 15.94 -0.55
CA VAL A 115 -2.72 16.28 -1.97
C VAL A 115 -1.30 16.44 -2.52
N ASP A 116 -0.44 17.18 -1.84
CA ASP A 116 0.95 17.41 -2.26
C ASP A 116 1.88 16.35 -1.68
N TYR A 117 2.42 15.52 -2.57
CA TYR A 117 3.37 14.46 -2.21
C TYR A 117 4.83 14.83 -2.47
N LEU A 118 5.13 16.07 -2.84
CA LEU A 118 6.48 16.49 -3.25
C LEU A 118 7.52 16.25 -2.15
N ALA A 119 7.19 16.55 -0.90
CA ALA A 119 8.09 16.33 0.24
C ALA A 119 8.38 14.83 0.43
N CYS A 120 7.35 13.99 0.44
CA CYS A 120 7.48 12.53 0.54
C CYS A 120 8.25 11.92 -0.63
N GLN A 121 8.04 12.39 -1.87
CA GLN A 121 8.74 11.90 -3.06
C GLN A 121 10.21 12.29 -3.07
N LYS A 122 10.53 13.54 -2.68
CA LYS A 122 11.92 13.98 -2.51
C LYS A 122 12.64 13.17 -1.43
N LEU A 123 11.96 12.96 -0.28
CA LEU A 123 12.48 12.14 0.80
C LEU A 123 12.76 10.71 0.35
N ALA A 124 11.81 10.07 -0.36
CA ALA A 124 11.97 8.71 -0.86
C ALA A 124 13.13 8.61 -1.87
N SER A 125 13.27 9.59 -2.76
CA SER A 125 14.40 9.64 -3.70
C SER A 125 15.73 9.73 -2.96
N ALA A 126 15.86 10.64 -1.99
CA ALA A 126 17.08 10.73 -1.18
C ALA A 126 17.32 9.47 -0.33
N ALA A 127 16.26 8.85 0.20
CA ALA A 127 16.34 7.62 0.98
C ALA A 127 16.92 6.47 0.14
N ARG A 128 16.58 6.39 -1.15
CA ARG A 128 17.16 5.42 -2.09
C ARG A 128 18.63 5.64 -2.34
N GLU A 129 19.09 6.90 -2.48
CA GLU A 129 20.51 7.22 -2.69
C GLU A 129 21.40 6.73 -1.54
N VAL A 130 20.87 6.75 -0.31
CA VAL A 130 21.56 6.22 0.88
C VAL A 130 21.17 4.78 1.22
N GLN A 131 20.52 4.07 0.29
CA GLN A 131 20.16 2.65 0.40
C GLN A 131 19.29 2.31 1.63
N THR A 132 18.34 3.19 1.96
CA THR A 132 17.29 2.93 2.93
C THR A 132 16.38 1.82 2.41
N ALA A 133 16.14 0.80 3.22
CA ALA A 133 15.36 -0.37 2.82
C ALA A 133 13.84 -0.11 2.93
N LEU A 134 13.40 0.63 3.95
CA LEU A 134 12.00 0.98 4.16
C LEU A 134 11.81 2.34 4.83
N ILE A 135 10.62 2.92 4.62
CA ILE A 135 10.13 4.11 5.30
C ILE A 135 8.88 3.74 6.10
N ARG A 136 8.88 4.01 7.40
CA ARG A 136 7.72 3.90 8.28
C ARG A 136 7.06 5.27 8.44
N THR A 137 5.75 5.35 8.23
CA THR A 137 5.01 6.61 8.21
C THR A 137 3.60 6.42 8.75
N THR A 138 3.04 7.43 9.41
CA THR A 138 1.64 7.39 9.81
C THR A 138 0.73 7.35 8.57
N SER A 139 -0.31 6.51 8.61
CA SER A 139 -1.38 6.56 7.62
C SER A 139 -2.26 7.78 7.88
N VAL A 140 -2.55 8.52 6.81
CA VAL A 140 -3.48 9.65 6.81
C VAL A 140 -4.93 9.23 6.56
N ARG A 141 -5.15 7.93 6.31
CA ARG A 141 -6.47 7.35 5.99
C ARG A 141 -6.99 6.47 7.10
N ASP A 142 -6.12 5.93 7.93
CA ASP A 142 -6.54 5.21 9.12
C ASP A 142 -7.01 6.20 10.20
N PRO A 143 -8.29 6.14 10.66
CA PRO A 143 -8.77 6.98 11.75
C PRO A 143 -8.01 6.78 13.07
N GLN A 144 -7.43 5.59 13.29
CA GLN A 144 -6.61 5.29 14.46
C GLN A 144 -5.13 5.69 14.26
N ARG A 145 -4.79 6.25 13.10
CA ARG A 145 -3.44 6.72 12.78
C ARG A 145 -2.37 5.62 12.90
N GLY A 146 -2.72 4.39 12.53
CA GLY A 146 -1.75 3.31 12.41
C GLY A 146 -0.68 3.60 11.35
N CYS A 147 0.41 2.83 11.35
CA CYS A 147 1.55 3.11 10.49
C CYS A 147 1.55 2.26 9.23
N ASN A 148 1.85 2.92 8.11
CA ASN A 148 2.24 2.30 6.87
C ASN A 148 3.74 2.00 6.87
N VAL A 149 4.10 0.92 6.19
CA VAL A 149 5.48 0.54 5.89
C VAL A 149 5.65 0.56 4.38
N VAL A 150 6.57 1.39 3.91
CA VAL A 150 6.84 1.61 2.50
C VAL A 150 8.20 0.99 2.20
N ILE A 151 8.19 -0.18 1.59
CA ILE A 151 9.40 -0.97 1.33
C ILE A 151 9.98 -0.54 -0.02
N LEU A 152 11.18 0.03 0.03
CA LEU A 152 11.91 0.54 -1.13
C LEU A 152 12.78 -0.55 -1.75
N GLU A 153 13.30 -1.46 -0.93
CA GLU A 153 14.21 -2.53 -1.33
C GLU A 153 13.66 -3.93 -0.99
N PRO A 154 13.64 -4.87 -1.95
CA PRO A 154 13.17 -6.24 -1.73
C PRO A 154 13.94 -6.99 -0.63
N SER A 155 15.20 -6.65 -0.38
CA SER A 155 16.00 -7.27 0.68
C SER A 155 15.48 -7.01 2.10
N ALA A 156 14.51 -6.10 2.28
CA ALA A 156 13.84 -5.88 3.54
C ALA A 156 12.90 -7.04 3.95
N PHE A 157 12.48 -7.90 3.02
CA PHE A 157 11.69 -9.08 3.37
C PHE A 157 12.57 -10.11 4.06
N ALA A 158 12.21 -10.47 5.29
CA ALA A 158 12.91 -11.50 6.06
C ALA A 158 12.45 -12.92 5.70
N GLU A 159 11.39 -13.03 4.89
CA GLU A 159 10.74 -14.27 4.47
C GLU A 159 10.51 -14.24 2.97
N ARG A 160 10.58 -15.41 2.32
CA ARG A 160 10.42 -15.51 0.86
C ARG A 160 8.97 -15.45 0.41
N ALA A 161 8.04 -15.88 1.26
CA ALA A 161 6.62 -15.98 0.93
C ALA A 161 5.78 -15.36 2.05
N PRO A 162 4.65 -14.71 1.72
CA PRO A 162 3.76 -14.18 2.73
C PRO A 162 2.92 -15.30 3.37
N HIS A 163 2.41 -15.00 4.55
CA HIS A 163 1.40 -15.80 5.25
C HIS A 163 0.03 -15.21 4.97
N ILE A 164 -0.82 -15.97 4.27
CA ILE A 164 -2.23 -15.60 4.09
C ILE A 164 -2.90 -15.59 5.46
N LYS A 165 -3.55 -14.46 5.80
CA LYS A 165 -4.22 -14.28 7.09
C LYS A 165 -5.68 -14.66 6.99
N GLN A 166 -6.45 -13.92 6.21
CA GLN A 166 -7.89 -14.14 6.04
C GLN A 166 -8.47 -13.40 4.85
N THR A 167 -9.65 -13.83 4.41
CA THR A 167 -10.45 -13.16 3.38
C THR A 167 -11.33 -12.07 3.99
N TRP A 168 -11.49 -10.98 3.25
CA TRP A 168 -12.34 -9.83 3.55
C TRP A 168 -13.31 -9.60 2.40
N HIS A 169 -14.56 -9.31 2.75
CA HIS A 169 -15.63 -8.98 1.83
C HIS A 169 -15.89 -7.49 1.87
N PHE A 170 -15.55 -6.80 0.78
CA PHE A 170 -15.79 -5.38 0.61
C PHE A 170 -17.13 -5.18 -0.10
N ARG A 171 -18.07 -4.49 0.55
CA ARG A 171 -19.42 -4.23 0.02
C ARG A 171 -19.76 -2.75 0.15
N TYR A 172 -20.12 -2.13 -0.96
CA TYR A 172 -20.64 -0.76 -0.95
C TYR A 172 -22.16 -0.77 -0.91
N GLN A 173 -22.74 -0.06 0.07
CA GLN A 173 -24.18 0.03 0.26
C GLN A 173 -24.53 1.34 1.00
N ASP A 174 -25.56 2.04 0.53
CA ASP A 174 -26.13 3.23 1.19
C ASP A 174 -25.07 4.30 1.57
N GLY A 175 -24.12 4.56 0.66
CA GLY A 175 -23.06 5.55 0.88
C GLY A 175 -21.87 5.06 1.70
N ARG A 176 -21.90 3.82 2.20
CA ARG A 176 -20.88 3.21 3.06
C ARG A 176 -20.15 2.09 2.34
N LEU A 177 -18.86 1.97 2.61
CA LEU A 177 -18.07 0.80 2.25
C LEU A 177 -17.82 -0.02 3.52
N LEU A 178 -18.41 -1.22 3.55
CA LEU A 178 -18.21 -2.20 4.61
C LEU A 178 -17.08 -3.16 4.22
N ALA A 179 -16.17 -3.43 5.14
CA ALA A 179 -15.19 -4.50 5.04
C ALA A 179 -15.51 -5.54 6.13
N LEU A 180 -15.94 -6.74 5.72
CA LEU A 180 -16.38 -7.81 6.63
C LEU A 180 -15.39 -8.98 6.54
N SER A 181 -14.82 -9.41 7.66
CA SER A 181 -13.96 -10.60 7.66
C SER A 181 -14.78 -11.85 7.33
N ALA A 182 -14.19 -12.79 6.59
CA ALA A 182 -14.76 -14.12 6.40
C ALA A 182 -14.82 -14.89 7.72
N PHE A 183 -15.76 -15.84 7.82
CA PHE A 183 -15.85 -16.76 8.95
C PHE A 183 -14.50 -17.49 9.15
N PRO A 184 -14.00 -17.68 10.39
CA PRO A 184 -14.72 -17.56 11.68
C PRO A 184 -14.70 -16.17 12.35
N SER A 185 -14.08 -15.17 11.74
CA SER A 185 -13.97 -13.83 12.35
C SER A 185 -15.29 -13.04 12.19
N SER A 186 -15.62 -12.21 13.18
CA SER A 186 -16.73 -11.25 13.17
C SER A 186 -16.26 -9.79 13.04
N ALA A 187 -14.97 -9.58 12.82
CA ALA A 187 -14.39 -8.26 12.63
C ALA A 187 -15.02 -7.56 11.41
N HIS A 188 -15.32 -6.28 11.58
CA HIS A 188 -15.81 -5.45 10.50
C HIS A 188 -15.32 -4.02 10.65
N PHE A 189 -15.22 -3.35 9.51
CA PHE A 189 -14.92 -1.93 9.42
C PHE A 189 -15.91 -1.24 8.50
N GLU A 190 -16.20 0.02 8.79
CA GLU A 190 -17.09 0.86 7.99
C GLU A 190 -16.40 2.16 7.62
N PHE A 191 -16.52 2.55 6.36
CA PHE A 191 -15.91 3.77 5.83
C PHE A 191 -16.91 4.55 4.97
N THR A 192 -16.78 5.88 4.97
CA THR A 192 -17.56 6.78 4.11
C THR A 192 -16.63 7.73 3.36
N ALA A 193 -17.06 8.25 2.22
CA ALA A 193 -16.29 9.26 1.48
C ALA A 193 -16.05 10.51 2.36
N ALA A 194 -17.10 10.98 3.03
CA ALA A 194 -17.01 12.11 3.96
C ALA A 194 -16.02 11.86 5.12
N GLY A 195 -15.99 10.64 5.67
CA GLY A 195 -15.02 10.26 6.72
C GLY A 195 -13.56 10.32 6.26
N PHE A 196 -13.32 10.27 4.95
CA PHE A 196 -11.99 10.46 4.34
C PHE A 196 -11.77 11.85 3.74
N GLY A 197 -12.74 12.77 3.86
CA GLY A 197 -12.67 14.10 3.23
C GLY A 197 -12.69 14.06 1.70
N LEU A 198 -13.34 13.05 1.11
CA LEU A 198 -13.46 12.86 -0.35
C LEU A 198 -14.70 13.54 -0.95
#